data_AF-A0A1I2F229-F1
#
_entry.id   AF-A0A1I2F229-F1
#
_cell.length_a   1.000
_cell.length_b   1.000
_cell.length_c   1.000
_cell.angle_alpha   90.00
_cell.angle_beta   90.00
_cell.angle_gamma   90.00
#
_symmetry.space_group_name_H-M   'P 1'
#
loop_
_entity.id
_entity.type
_entity.pdbx_description
1 polymer ?
#
loop_
_entity_poly.entity_id
_entity_poly.type
_entity_poly.pdbx_seq_one_letter_code
_entity_poly.pdbx_strand_id
1 'polypeptide(L)' 'MHREEVRKRVFQCTERELKEWRKHVLYCLDYFQRARNTFEIEECEYILSVMDVRAAYYRDKETNEE' A
#
# COMPACT_ATOMS: atom_id res chain seq x y z
N MET A 1 -4.05 -14.00 -1.25
CA MET A 1 -3.82 -12.76 -2.03
C MET A 1 -2.66 -13.01 -3.00
N HIS A 2 -2.72 -12.54 -4.25
CA HIS A 2 -1.60 -12.68 -5.20
C HIS A 2 -0.78 -11.38 -5.25
N ARG A 3 0.41 -11.39 -4.64
CA ARG A 3 1.28 -10.22 -4.50
C ARG A 3 1.54 -9.46 -5.80
N GLU A 4 1.70 -10.17 -6.93
CA GLU A 4 1.90 -9.55 -8.25
C GLU A 4 0.70 -8.74 -8.74
N GLU A 5 -0.52 -9.22 -8.52
CA GLU A 5 -1.72 -8.51 -8.94
C GLU A 5 -1.92 -7.25 -8.10
N VAL A 6 -1.68 -7.37 -6.78
CA VAL A 6 -1.74 -6.23 -5.87
C VAL A 6 -0.73 -5.17 -6.26
N ARG A 7 0.51 -5.57 -6.56
CA ARG A 7 1.54 -4.65 -7.05
C ARG A 7 1.09 -3.94 -8.33
N LYS A 8 0.56 -4.66 -9.33
CA LYS A 8 0.06 -4.03 -10.57
C LYS A 8 -1.01 -2.99 -10.28
N ARG A 9 -1.97 -3.29 -9.39
CA ARG A 9 -3.02 -2.36 -8.98
C ARG A 9 -2.46 -1.13 -8.26
N VAL A 10 -1.53 -1.30 -7.32
CA VAL A 10 -0.88 -0.18 -6.60
C VAL A 10 -0.21 0.78 -7.57
N PHE A 11 0.48 0.28 -8.58
CA PHE A 11 1.16 1.11 -9.57
C PHE A 11 0.21 1.81 -10.56
N GLN A 12 -1.04 1.36 -10.65
CA GLN A 12 -2.10 2.00 -11.44
C GLN A 12 -2.86 3.07 -10.65
N CYS A 13 -2.82 3.02 -9.31
CA CYS A 13 -3.46 4.02 -8.46
C CYS A 13 -2.84 5.40 -8.63
N THR A 14 -3.70 6.42 -8.67
CA THR A 14 -3.38 7.82 -8.44
C THR A 14 -2.95 8.05 -6.98
N GLU A 15 -2.30 9.18 -6.70
CA GLU A 15 -1.90 9.54 -5.34
C GLU A 15 -3.09 9.57 -4.35
N ARG A 16 -4.26 10.05 -4.80
CA ARG A 16 -5.49 10.06 -3.99
C ARG A 16 -6.00 8.65 -3.70
N GLU A 17 -6.04 7.78 -4.70
CA GLU A 17 -6.46 6.38 -4.53
C GLU A 17 -5.49 5.62 -3.62
N LEU A 18 -4.20 5.91 -3.73
CA LEU A 18 -3.17 5.36 -2.86
C LEU A 18 -3.42 5.73 -1.39
N LYS A 19 -3.78 7.00 -1.10
CA LYS A 19 -4.12 7.45 0.25
C LYS A 19 -5.35 6.73 0.83
N GLU A 20 -6.41 6.59 0.03
CA GLU A 20 -7.63 5.87 0.47
C GLU A 20 -7.37 4.39 0.68
N TRP A 21 -6.63 3.76 -0.23
CA TRP A 21 -6.27 2.35 -0.08
C TRP A 21 -5.37 2.13 1.15
N ARG A 22 -4.48 3.08 1.48
CA ARG A 22 -3.59 2.95 2.65
C ARG A 22 -4.39 2.89 3.93
N LYS A 23 -5.44 3.72 4.07
CA LYS A 23 -6.34 3.70 5.22
C LYS A 23 -7.00 2.33 5.37
N HIS A 24 -7.45 1.74 4.27
CA HIS A 24 -8.06 0.42 4.28
C HIS A 24 -7.07 -0.68 4.70
N VAL A 25 -5.85 -0.68 4.15
CA VAL A 25 -4.82 -1.67 4.52
C VAL A 25 -4.42 -1.54 6.00
N LEU A 26 -4.32 -0.32 6.53
CA LEU A 26 -4.06 -0.11 7.96
C LEU A 26 -5.18 -0.62 8.85
N TYR A 27 -6.45 -0.46 8.43
CA TYR A 27 -7.58 -1.05 9.14
C TYR A 27 -7.51 -2.58 9.15
N CYS A 28 -7.20 -3.20 8.01
CA CYS A 28 -7.00 -4.65 7.93
C CYS A 28 -5.85 -5.11 8.81
N LEU A 29 -4.73 -4.38 8.84
CA LEU A 29 -3.57 -4.70 9.67
C LEU A 29 -3.93 -4.71 11.16
N ASP A 30 -4.61 -3.68 11.68
CA ASP A 30 -5.06 -3.66 13.09
C ASP A 30 -5.99 -4.85 13.39
N TYR A 31 -6.94 -5.13 12.49
CA TYR A 31 -7.83 -6.28 12.63
C TYR A 31 -7.06 -7.61 12.70
N PHE A 32 -6.12 -7.84 11.79
CA PHE A 32 -5.36 -9.10 11.74
C PHE A 32 -4.35 -9.22 12.88
N GLN A 33 -3.80 -8.11 13.37
CA GLN A 33 -2.99 -8.07 14.59
C GLN A 33 -3.78 -8.54 15.81
N ARG A 34 -5.02 -8.06 15.98
CA ARG A 34 -5.91 -8.53 17.06
C ARG A 34 -6.27 -10.01 16.91
N ALA A 35 -6.50 -10.46 15.68
CA ALA A 35 -6.77 -11.86 15.36
C ALA A 35 -5.53 -12.77 15.41
N ARG A 36 -4.32 -12.20 15.60
CA ARG A 36 -3.02 -12.90 15.57
C ARG A 36 -2.81 -13.72 14.28
N ASN A 37 -3.33 -13.24 13.16
CA ASN A 37 -3.17 -13.90 11.86
C ASN A 37 -1.88 -13.41 11.19
N THR A 38 -0.78 -14.12 11.44
CA THR A 38 0.56 -13.73 10.96
C THR A 38 0.65 -13.63 9.45
N PHE A 39 0.00 -14.53 8.71
CA PHE A 39 0.00 -14.52 7.25
C PHE A 39 -0.64 -13.23 6.70
N GLU A 40 -1.81 -12.86 7.20
CA GLU A 40 -2.51 -11.66 6.73
C GLU A 40 -1.83 -10.37 7.19
N ILE A 41 -1.15 -10.39 8.34
CA ILE A 41 -0.28 -9.28 8.80
C ILE A 41 0.85 -9.08 7.80
N GLU A 42 1.58 -10.14 7.44
CA GLU A 42 2.67 -10.08 6.46
C GLU A 42 2.19 -9.59 5.09
N GLU A 43 1.02 -10.04 4.64
CA GLU A 43 0.42 -9.55 3.40
C GLU A 43 0.09 -8.06 3.50
N CYS A 44 -0.51 -7.58 4.59
CA CYS A 44 -0.78 -6.14 4.78
C CYS A 44 0.49 -5.30 4.79
N GLU A 45 1.54 -5.75 5.49
CA GLU A 45 2.84 -5.09 5.54
C GLU A 45 3.51 -5.05 4.16
N TYR A 46 3.43 -6.14 3.40
CA TYR A 46 3.90 -6.17 2.02
C TYR A 46 3.20 -5.11 1.17
N ILE A 47 1.87 -5.02 1.23
CA ILE A 47 1.10 -4.02 0.47
C ILE A 47 1.54 -2.61 0.85
N LEU A 48 1.65 -2.31 2.15
CA LEU A 48 2.10 -1.00 2.63
C LEU A 48 3.47 -0.63 2.06
N SER A 49 4.42 -1.57 2.00
CA SER A 49 5.74 -1.34 1.42
C SER A 49 5.68 -1.00 -0.08
N VAL A 50 4.81 -1.69 -0.83
CA VAL A 50 4.62 -1.43 -2.27
C VAL A 50 3.96 -0.06 -2.49
N MET A 51 3.05 0.33 -1.62
CA MET A 51 2.43 1.65 -1.64
C MET A 51 3.44 2.76 -1.31
N ASP A 52 4.35 2.54 -0.37
CA ASP A 52 5.40 3.51 -0.04
C ASP A 52 6.35 3.75 -1.21
N VAL A 53 6.70 2.72 -1.97
CA VAL A 53 7.46 2.86 -3.23
C VAL A 53 6.71 3.71 -4.24
N ARG A 54 5.40 3.48 -4.42
CA ARG A 54 4.59 4.27 -5.35
C ARG A 54 4.41 5.72 -4.87
N ALA A 55 4.28 5.94 -3.57
CA ALA A 55 4.19 7.28 -2.98
C ALA A 55 5.50 8.06 -3.18
N ALA A 56 6.66 7.39 -3.08
CA ALA A 56 7.95 8.00 -3.37
C ALA A 56 8.05 8.52 -4.80
N TYR A 57 7.57 7.74 -5.79
CA TYR A 57 7.51 8.19 -7.18
C TYR A 57 6.71 9.49 -7.38
N TYR A 58 5.60 9.66 -6.64
CA TYR A 58 4.81 10.89 -6.71
C TYR A 58 5.52 12.08 -6.07
N ARG A 59 6.24 11.86 -4.95
CA ARG A 59 7.07 12.91 -4.34
C ARG A 59 8.19 13.36 -5.28
N ASP A 60 8.89 12.42 -5.91
CA ASP A 60 10.00 12.72 -6.83
C ASP A 60 9.53 13.40 -8.12
N LYS A 61 8.27 13.22 -8.51
CA LYS A 61 7.67 13.96 -9.63
C LYS A 61 7.40 15.42 -9.28
N GLU A 62 6.87 15.68 -8.10
CA GLU A 62 6.57 17.04 -7.63
C GLU A 62 7.85 17.89 -7.59
N THR A 63 8.99 17.31 -7.21
CA THR A 63 10.30 18.00 -7.15
C THR A 63 10.95 18.26 -8.53
N ASN A 64 10.49 17.62 -9.61
CA ASN A 64 11.09 17.75 -10.95
C ASN A 64 10.29 18.69 -11.87
N GLU A 65 9.21 19.30 -11.38
CA GLU A 65 8.40 20.29 -12.10
C GLU A 65 8.64 21.74 -11.60
N GLU A 66 9.66 21.97 -10.78
CA GLU A 66 10.14 23.30 -10.33
C GLU A 66 11.34 23.82 -11.13
#